data_AF-A0A7C7HDI0-F1
#
_entry.id   AF-A0A7C7HDI0-F1
#
_cell.length_a   1.000
_cell.length_b   1.000
_cell.length_c   1.000
_cell.angle_alpha   90.00
_cell.angle_beta   90.00
_cell.angle_gamma   90.00
#
_symmetry.space_group_name_H-M   'P 1'
#
loop_
_entity.id
_entity.type
_entity.pdbx_description
1 polymer ?
#
loop_
_entity_poly.entity_id
_entity_poly.type
_entity_poly.pdbx_seq_one_letter_code
_entity_poly.pdbx_strand_id
1 'polypeptide(L)' 'MERHESDPRALGEIGEGAVPALIQALKDQDAEVRRNAAVALVYIGTPEALKAVEEYQSRQ' A
#
# COMPACT_ATOMS: atom_id res chain seq x y z
N MET A 1 -21.16 -21.04 -15.04
CA MET A 1 -20.17 -21.07 -13.94
C MET A 1 -18.89 -20.48 -14.52
N GLU A 2 -18.85 -19.15 -14.56
CA GLU A 2 -17.71 -18.41 -15.13
C GLU A 2 -16.55 -18.53 -14.13
N ARG A 3 -15.49 -19.23 -14.54
CA ARG A 3 -14.27 -19.33 -13.76
C ARG A 3 -13.57 -17.99 -13.93
N HIS A 4 -13.65 -17.13 -12.93
CA HIS A 4 -12.78 -15.97 -12.81
C HIS A 4 -11.35 -16.49 -12.71
N GLU A 5 -10.64 -16.47 -13.83
CA GLU A 5 -9.20 -16.67 -13.87
C GLU A 5 -8.58 -15.59 -12.97
N SER A 6 -8.05 -16.00 -11.83
CA SER A 6 -7.17 -15.16 -11.02
C SER A 6 -5.87 -14.99 -11.79
N ASP A 7 -5.85 -14.02 -12.70
CA ASP A 7 -4.65 -13.63 -13.42
C ASP A 7 -3.64 -13.12 -12.38
N PRO A 8 -2.46 -13.74 -12.23
CA PRO A 8 -1.44 -13.27 -11.28
C PRO A 8 -0.97 -11.84 -11.59
N ARG A 9 -1.23 -11.32 -12.80
CA ARG A 9 -1.03 -9.91 -13.14
C ARG A 9 -2.05 -9.00 -12.47
N ALA A 10 -3.28 -9.47 -12.27
CA ALA A 10 -4.29 -8.72 -11.52
C ALA A 10 -3.87 -8.54 -10.06
N LEU A 11 -3.21 -9.52 -9.44
CA LEU A 11 -2.68 -9.39 -8.08
C LEU A 11 -1.54 -8.36 -7.98
N GLY A 12 -0.67 -8.29 -9.00
CA GLY A 12 0.38 -7.26 -9.10
C GLY A 12 -0.19 -5.85 -9.29
N GLU A 13 -1.16 -5.69 -10.19
CA GLU A 13 -1.87 -4.42 -10.40
C GLU A 13 -2.71 -4.00 -9.18
N ILE A 14 -3.26 -4.95 -8.42
CA ILE A 14 -3.93 -4.66 -7.15
C ILE A 14 -2.92 -4.13 -6.12
N GLY A 15 -1.71 -4.68 -6.08
CA GLY A 15 -0.64 -4.22 -5.17
C GLY A 15 -0.15 -2.81 -5.49
N GLU A 16 0.16 -2.53 -6.76
CA GLU A 16 0.55 -1.18 -7.21
C GLU A 16 -0.62 -0.18 -7.13
N GLY A 17 -1.83 -0.61 -7.49
CA GLY A 17 -3.04 0.19 -7.41
C GLY A 17 -3.48 0.50 -5.98
N ALA A 18 -3.03 -0.27 -4.99
CA ALA A 18 -3.28 0.02 -3.57
C ALA A 18 -2.37 1.12 -3.01
N VAL A 19 -1.26 1.45 -3.68
CA VAL A 19 -0.28 2.44 -3.18
C VAL A 19 -0.94 3.80 -2.87
N PRO A 20 -1.74 4.42 -3.76
CA PRO A 20 -2.38 5.71 -3.45
C PRO A 20 -3.32 5.64 -2.25
N ALA A 21 -4.05 4.53 -2.07
CA ALA A 21 -4.96 4.34 -0.95
C ALA A 21 -4.19 4.19 0.38
N LEU A 22 -3.10 3.43 0.37
CA LEU A 22 -2.23 3.26 1.53
C LEU A 22 -1.51 4.56 1.91
N ILE A 23 -1.12 5.38 0.93
CA ILE A 23 -0.56 6.72 1.19
C ILE A 23 -1.59 7.63 1.89
N GLN A 24 -2.88 7.52 1.57
CA GLN A 24 -3.92 8.24 2.30
C GLN A 24 -4.08 7.70 3.72
N ALA A 25 -4.03 6.37 3.90
CA ALA A 25 -4.12 5.73 5.19
C ALA A 25 -2.94 6.08 6.14
N LEU A 26 -1.78 6.49 5.62
CA LEU A 26 -0.69 7.06 6.43
C LEU A 26 -1.07 8.36 7.15
N LYS A 27 -2.15 9.04 6.73
CA LYS A 27 -2.67 10.27 7.35
C LYS A 27 -3.90 10.01 8.23
N ASP A 28 -4.27 8.74 8.40
CA ASP A 28 -5.43 8.38 9.21
C ASP A 28 -5.22 8.80 10.67
N GLN A 29 -6.31 9.10 11.37
CA GLN A 29 -6.28 9.49 12.77
C GLN A 29 -5.89 8.31 13.67
N ASP A 30 -6.25 7.09 13.25
CA ASP A 30 -5.94 5.86 13.94
C ASP A 30 -4.46 5.47 13.74
N ALA A 31 -3.76 5.30 14.86
CA ALA A 31 -2.35 4.91 14.85
C ALA A 31 -2.11 3.48 14.34
N GLU A 32 -3.07 2.57 14.52
CA GLU A 32 -3.00 1.22 13.95
C GLU A 32 -3.15 1.26 12.44
N VAL A 33 -4.08 2.06 11.91
CA VAL A 33 -4.27 2.25 10.47
C VAL A 33 -3.01 2.80 9.82
N ARG A 34 -2.38 3.83 10.41
CA ARG A 34 -1.12 4.39 9.90
C ARG A 34 0.01 3.36 9.90
N ARG A 35 0.15 2.56 10.97
CA ARG A 35 1.18 1.50 11.06
C ARG A 35 0.96 0.42 10.02
N ASN A 36 -0.28 -0.05 9.86
CA ASN A 36 -0.63 -1.08 8.88
C ASN A 36 -0.39 -0.59 7.44
N ALA A 37 -0.70 0.68 7.16
CA ALA A 37 -0.44 1.29 5.87
C ALA A 37 1.07 1.36 5.56
N ALA A 38 1.89 1.78 6.53
CA ALA A 38 3.34 1.81 6.36
C ALA A 38 3.92 0.41 6.09
N VAL A 39 3.47 -0.60 6.83
CA VAL A 39 3.89 -1.99 6.63
C VAL A 39 3.48 -2.50 5.25
N ALA A 40 2.23 -2.28 4.82
CA ALA A 40 1.75 -2.69 3.52
C ALA A 40 2.53 -2.02 2.37
N LEU A 41 2.87 -0.74 2.49
CA LEU A 41 3.70 -0.02 1.51
C LEU A 41 5.12 -0.60 1.41
N VAL A 42 5.74 -0.99 2.53
CA VAL A 42 7.03 -1.69 2.52
C VAL A 42 6.91 -3.05 1.84
N TYR A 43 5.82 -3.79 2.08
CA TYR A 43 5.58 -5.08 1.42
C TYR A 43 5.35 -4.96 -0.08
N ILE A 44 4.70 -3.89 -0.54
CA ILE A 44 4.53 -3.60 -1.97
C ILE A 44 5.89 -3.31 -2.62
N GLY A 45 6.77 -2.58 -1.92
CA GLY A 45 8.17 -2.43 -2.32
C GLY A 45 8.41 -1.61 -3.60
N THR A 46 7.38 -0.92 -4.11
CA THR A 46 7.53 -0.02 -5.24
C THR A 46 8.27 1.25 -4.83
N PRO A 47 8.96 1.94 -5.77
CA PRO A 47 9.64 3.20 -5.47
C PRO A 47 8.72 4.24 -4.82
N GLU A 48 7.47 4.35 -5.29
CA GLU A 48 6.45 5.25 -4.75
C GLU A 48 6.06 4.87 -3.32
N ALA A 49 5.90 3.57 -3.06
CA ALA A 49 5.50 3.09 -1.74
C ALA A 49 6.61 3.28 -0.70
N LEU A 50 7.85 2.96 -1.07
CA LEU A 50 9.01 3.14 -0.20
C LEU A 50 9.25 4.63 0.10
N LYS A 51 9.13 5.50 -0.90
CA LYS A 51 9.24 6.95 -0.71
C LYS A 51 8.18 7.48 0.26
N ALA A 52 6.94 7.01 0.14
CA ALA A 52 5.86 7.42 1.03
C ALA A 52 6.12 7.00 2.50
N VAL A 53 6.67 5.81 2.72
CA VAL A 53 7.05 5.34 4.06
C VAL A 53 8.19 6.16 4.64
N GLU A 54 9.20 6.49 3.84
CA GLU A 54 10.33 7.33 4.26
C GLU A 54 9.87 8.74 4.64
N GLU A 55 9.03 9.37 3.81
CA GLU A 55 8.43 10.67 4.11
C GLU A 55 7.58 10.66 5.38
N TYR A 56 6.84 9.56 5.63
CA TYR A 56 6.07 9.38 6.86
C TYR A 56 6.97 9.27 8.09
N GLN A 57 8.04 8.46 8.01
CA GLN A 57 8.99 8.28 9.11
C GLN A 57 9.76 9.56 9.43
N SER A 58 10.07 10.40 8.45
CA SER A 58 10.73 11.69 8.66
C SER A 58 9.82 12.75 9.30
N ARG A 59 8.50 12.52 9.35
CA ARG A 59 7.49 13.49 9.85
C ARG A 59 6.94 13.14 11.24
N GLN A 60 7.27 11.97 11.78
CA GLN A 60 6.96 11.56 13.16
C GLN A 60 8.11 11.97 14.08
#